data_AF-A0A533ML72-F1
#
_entry.id   AF-A0A533ML72-F1
#
_cell.length_a   1.000
_cell.length_b   1.000
_cell.length_c   1.000
_cell.angle_alpha   90.00
_cell.angle_beta   90.00
_cell.angle_gamma   90.00
#
_symmetry.space_group_name_H-M   'P 1'
#
loop_
_entity.id
_entity.type
_entity.pdbx_description
1 polymer ?
#
loop_
_entity_poly.entity_id
_entity_poly.type
_entity_poly.pdbx_seq_one_letter_code
_entity_poly.pdbx_strand_id
1 'polypeptide(L)'
;MKFHRHHIISMKDFTRDEIDYILDRAGKLESLAKSGRSDILSGKILALLFYEPSTRTRMSFETAMLRLGGNVLNLGSKDTSSVIKGETLA
;
A
#
# COMPACT_ATOMS: atom_id res chain seq x y z
N MET A 1 1.66 -14.81 -11.40
CA MET A 1 1.72 -14.23 -10.04
C MET A 1 0.27 -14.04 -9.57
N LYS A 2 -0.17 -14.65 -8.46
CA LYS A 2 -1.59 -14.80 -8.07
C LYS A 2 -2.43 -13.51 -8.09
N PHE A 3 -1.82 -12.34 -7.87
CA PHE A 3 -2.52 -11.04 -7.79
C PHE A 3 -2.03 -9.99 -8.79
N HIS A 4 -1.47 -10.40 -9.94
CA HIS A 4 -0.99 -9.43 -10.92
C HIS A 4 -2.14 -8.58 -11.48
N ARG A 5 -2.03 -7.24 -11.35
CA ARG A 5 -3.05 -6.25 -11.78
C ARG A 5 -4.41 -6.42 -11.09
N HIS A 6 -4.43 -6.97 -9.87
CA HIS A 6 -5.65 -7.13 -9.08
C HIS A 6 -5.81 -5.99 -8.08
N HIS A 7 -6.98 -5.35 -8.05
CA HIS A 7 -7.32 -4.30 -7.08
C HIS A 7 -7.96 -4.93 -5.84
N ILE A 8 -7.57 -4.47 -4.65
CA ILE A 8 -8.05 -4.98 -3.36
C ILE A 8 -9.01 -3.95 -2.77
N ILE A 9 -10.31 -4.17 -2.94
CA ILE A 9 -11.35 -3.24 -2.47
C ILE A 9 -12.13 -3.83 -1.30
N SER A 10 -12.47 -5.12 -1.38
CA SER A 10 -13.26 -5.81 -0.38
C SER A 10 -12.65 -7.15 0.00
N MET A 11 -12.75 -7.52 1.28
CA MET A 11 -12.36 -8.86 1.73
C MET A 11 -13.23 -9.96 1.10
N LYS A 12 -14.44 -9.63 0.64
CA LYS A 12 -15.34 -10.56 -0.06
C LYS A 12 -14.83 -10.97 -1.44
N ASP A 13 -13.85 -10.24 -1.98
CA ASP A 13 -13.26 -10.54 -3.30
C ASP A 13 -12.27 -11.71 -3.22
N PHE A 14 -11.94 -12.17 -2.01
CA PHE A 14 -10.96 -13.23 -1.78
C PHE A 14 -11.61 -14.55 -1.40
N THR A 15 -11.10 -15.61 -2.01
CA THR A 15 -11.29 -16.98 -1.54
C THR A 15 -10.44 -17.24 -0.28
N ARG A 16 -10.80 -18.28 0.48
CA ARG A 16 -10.01 -18.74 1.63
C ARG A 16 -8.54 -19.00 1.26
N ASP A 17 -8.29 -19.70 0.16
CA ASP A 17 -6.94 -20.06 -0.29
C ASP A 17 -6.09 -18.83 -0.69
N GLU A 18 -6.73 -17.74 -1.10
CA GLU A 18 -6.04 -16.48 -1.37
C GLU A 18 -5.71 -15.73 -0.09
N ILE A 19 -6.61 -15.74 0.90
CA ILE A 19 -6.34 -15.20 2.24
C ILE A 19 -5.18 -15.97 2.88
N ASP A 20 -5.21 -17.30 2.86
CA ASP A 20 -4.16 -18.14 3.42
C ASP A 20 -2.82 -17.88 2.72
N TYR A 21 -2.84 -17.69 1.40
CA TYR A 21 -1.64 -17.29 0.66
C TYR A 21 -1.12 -15.91 1.09
N ILE A 22 -1.98 -14.91 1.31
CA ILE A 22 -1.57 -13.57 1.78
C ILE A 22 -0.91 -13.69 3.17
N LEU A 23 -1.50 -14.48 4.08
CA LEU A 23 -0.98 -14.68 5.43
C LEU A 23 0.37 -15.42 5.44
N ASP A 24 0.53 -16.46 4.62
CA ASP A 24 1.83 -17.14 4.44
C ASP A 24 2.90 -16.17 3.90
N ARG A 25 2.55 -15.33 2.92
CA ARG A 25 3.46 -14.31 2.41
C ARG A 25 3.81 -13.25 3.45
N ALA A 26 2.85 -12.85 4.29
CA ALA A 26 3.10 -11.91 5.38
C ALA A 26 4.10 -12.49 6.40
N GLY A 27 3.95 -13.78 6.78
CA GLY A 27 4.89 -14.46 7.66
C GLY A 27 6.31 -14.51 7.09
N LYS A 28 6.45 -14.78 5.78
CA LYS A 28 7.75 -14.76 5.09
C LYS A 28 8.41 -13.38 5.05
N LEU A 29 7.62 -12.31 5.08
CA LEU A 29 8.11 -10.93 5.11
C LEU A 29 8.46 -10.46 6.53
N GLU A 30 8.12 -11.21 7.58
CA GLU A 30 8.42 -10.82 8.96
C GLU A 30 9.93 -10.78 9.23
N SER A 31 10.68 -11.76 8.72
CA SER A 31 12.15 -11.78 8.82
C SER A 31 12.77 -10.57 8.11
N LEU A 32 12.23 -10.21 6.95
CA LEU A 32 12.64 -9.04 6.18
C LEU A 32 12.34 -7.73 6.93
N ALA A 33 11.17 -7.66 7.56
CA ALA A 33 10.79 -6.53 8.39
C ALA A 33 11.71 -6.34 9.61
N LYS A 34 12.34 -7.42 10.10
CA LYS A 34 13.34 -7.42 11.18
C LYS A 34 14.76 -7.12 10.67
N SER A 35 15.14 -7.60 9.48
CA SER A 35 16.48 -7.41 8.92
C SER A 35 16.71 -6.02 8.31
N GLY A 36 15.65 -5.24 8.09
CA GLY A 36 15.72 -3.79 7.84
C GLY A 36 15.18 -3.38 6.47
N ARG A 37 15.86 -3.75 5.38
CA ARG A 37 15.52 -3.29 4.01
C ARG A 37 15.67 -4.38 2.95
N SER A 38 14.89 -4.25 1.88
CA SER A 38 14.88 -5.03 0.65
C SER A 38 14.77 -4.11 -0.56
N ASP A 39 15.00 -4.66 -1.74
CA ASP A 39 14.90 -4.01 -3.04
C ASP A 39 13.74 -4.56 -3.92
N ILE A 40 12.85 -5.39 -3.36
CA ILE A 40 11.72 -6.02 -4.09
C ILE A 40 10.87 -5.00 -4.87
N LEU A 41 10.69 -3.79 -4.34
CA LEU A 41 9.92 -2.70 -4.96
C LEU A 41 10.80 -1.54 -5.44
N SER A 42 12.09 -1.78 -5.66
CA SER A 42 13.01 -0.77 -6.20
C SER A 42 12.48 -0.19 -7.52
N GLY A 43 12.54 1.14 -7.63
CA GLY A 43 12.01 1.89 -8.77
C GLY A 43 10.48 1.99 -8.84
N LYS A 44 9.74 1.43 -7.87
CA LYS A 44 8.28 1.62 -7.78
C LYS A 44 7.92 2.81 -6.90
N ILE A 45 6.83 3.48 -7.27
CA ILE A 45 6.28 4.65 -6.55
C ILE A 45 4.83 4.33 -6.18
N LEU A 46 4.48 4.48 -4.91
CA LEU A 46 3.11 4.38 -4.39
C LEU A 46 2.58 5.77 -4.08
N ALA A 47 1.44 6.15 -4.67
CA ALA A 47 0.69 7.31 -4.23
C ALA A 47 -0.25 6.93 -3.08
N LEU A 48 -0.19 7.67 -1.97
CA LEU A 48 -1.11 7.51 -0.83
C LEU A 48 -2.16 8.62 -0.85
N LEU A 49 -3.42 8.22 -0.97
CA LEU A 49 -4.59 9.09 -1.04
C LEU A 49 -5.44 8.92 0.22
N PHE A 50 -5.22 9.75 1.24
CA PHE A 50 -6.00 9.72 2.49
C PHE A 50 -6.84 10.99 2.61
N TYR A 51 -8.14 10.86 2.33
CA TYR A 51 -9.09 11.98 2.43
C TYR A 51 -9.51 12.25 3.88
N GLU A 52 -9.46 11.25 4.77
CA GLU A 52 -9.73 11.44 6.19
C GLU A 52 -8.46 11.16 7.02
N PRO A 53 -8.28 11.82 8.18
CA PRO A 53 -7.16 11.55 9.06
C PRO A 53 -7.05 10.07 9.45
N SER A 54 -5.98 9.39 8.99
CA SER A 54 -5.71 7.99 9.31
C SER A 54 -4.21 7.71 9.44
N THR A 55 -3.60 8.32 10.46
CA THR A 55 -2.14 8.31 10.67
C THR A 55 -1.56 6.91 10.73
N ARG A 56 -2.20 5.98 11.46
CA ARG A 56 -1.67 4.61 11.63
C ARG A 56 -1.63 3.84 10.31
N THR A 57 -2.69 3.92 9.53
CA THR A 57 -2.77 3.24 8.23
C THR A 57 -1.81 3.88 7.24
N ARG A 58 -1.77 5.21 7.15
CA ARG A 58 -0.82 5.92 6.29
C ARG A 58 0.62 5.52 6.57
N MET A 59 1.02 5.54 7.85
CA MET A 59 2.38 5.19 8.27
C MET A 59 2.71 3.72 8.00
N SER A 60 1.76 2.79 8.13
CA SER A 60 2.02 1.37 7.85
C SER A 60 2.30 1.11 6.37
N PHE A 61 1.50 1.69 5.47
CA PHE A 61 1.74 1.60 4.02
C PHE A 61 3.05 2.27 3.61
N GLU A 62 3.34 3.46 4.16
CA GLU A 62 4.57 4.17 3.87
C GLU A 62 5.81 3.39 4.33
N THR A 63 5.78 2.87 5.57
CA THR A 63 6.86 2.05 6.12
C THR A 63 7.09 0.79 5.28
N ALA A 64 6.02 0.11 4.85
CA ALA A 64 6.12 -1.08 4.02
C ALA A 64 6.82 -0.78 2.69
N MET A 65 6.41 0.28 1.99
CA MET A 65 7.04 0.70 0.72
C MET A 65 8.52 1.03 0.89
N LEU A 66 8.85 1.84 1.91
CA LEU A 66 10.24 2.24 2.17
C LEU A 66 11.13 1.06 2.56
N ARG A 67 10.62 0.09 3.33
CA ARG A 67 11.35 -1.13 3.69
C ARG A 67 11.59 -2.04 2.49
N LEU A 68 10.67 -2.06 1.52
CA LEU A 68 10.79 -2.83 0.29
C LEU A 68 11.59 -2.10 -0.80
N GLY A 69 12.18 -0.94 -0.51
CA GLY A 69 13.03 -0.18 -1.43
C GLY A 69 12.27 0.68 -2.42
N GLY A 70 10.95 0.78 -2.27
CA GLY A 70 10.11 1.65 -3.08
C GLY A 70 9.99 3.06 -2.50
N ASN A 71 9.34 3.95 -3.26
CA ASN A 71 9.11 5.34 -2.89
C ASN A 71 7.62 5.61 -2.69
N VAL A 72 7.31 6.69 -1.96
CA VAL A 72 5.94 7.09 -1.65
C VAL A 72 5.73 8.56 -2.03
N LEU A 73 4.60 8.84 -2.67
CA LEU A 73 4.10 10.20 -2.85
C LEU A 73 2.88 10.36 -1.95
N ASN A 74 2.95 11.32 -1.03
CA ASN A 74 1.82 11.66 -0.17
C ASN A 74 1.11 12.87 -0.77
N LEU A 75 -0.15 12.70 -1.19
CA LEU A 75 -1.00 13.87 -1.38
C LEU A 75 -1.39 14.32 0.04
N GLY A 76 -0.91 15.50 0.43
CA GLY A 76 -1.04 16.02 1.79
C GLY A 76 -2.49 16.18 2.26
N SER A 77 -2.69 16.87 3.39
CA SER A 77 -4.04 17.15 3.88
C SER A 77 -4.90 17.82 2.79
N LYS A 78 -6.21 17.51 2.81
CA LYS A 78 -7.24 17.96 1.86
C LYS A 78 -7.05 19.39 1.33
N ASP A 79 -6.55 20.29 2.16
CA ASP A 79 -6.34 21.72 1.91
C ASP A 79 -5.40 22.05 0.74
N THR A 80 -4.63 21.09 0.18
CA THR A 80 -3.64 21.36 -0.89
C THR A 80 -3.84 20.57 -2.18
N SER A 81 -4.82 19.68 -2.29
CA SER A 81 -5.01 18.87 -3.50
C SER A 81 -6.15 19.38 -4.38
N SER A 82 -5.90 19.42 -5.70
CA SER A 82 -6.82 19.84 -6.78
C SER A 82 -8.18 19.14 -6.80
N VAL A 83 -8.42 18.15 -5.93
CA VAL A 83 -9.73 17.55 -5.67
C VAL A 83 -10.77 18.59 -5.20
N ILE A 84 -10.31 19.73 -4.65
CA ILE A 84 -11.18 20.88 -4.34
C ILE A 84 -11.59 21.67 -5.60
N LYS A 85 -10.84 21.56 -6.71
CA LYS A 85 -11.07 22.36 -7.93
C LYS A 85 -12.00 21.71 -8.96
N GLY A 86 -12.64 20.59 -8.61
CA GLY A 86 -13.67 19.95 -9.45
C GLY A 86 -13.15 18.90 -10.44
N GLU A 87 -11.97 18.32 -10.20
CA GLU A 87 -11.50 17.17 -10.98
C GLU A 87 -12.24 15.90 -10.54
N THR A 88 -12.99 15.31 -11.46
CA THR A 88 -13.80 14.12 -11.23
C THR A 88 -12.92 12.88 -11.10
N LEU A 89 -13.16 12.07 -10.05
CA LEU A 89 -12.69 10.69 -10.01
C LEU A 89 -13.56 9.88 -11.00
N ALA A 90 -13.08 9.70 -12.23
CA ALA A 90 -13.76 8.94 -13.27
C ALA A 90 -13.73 7.43 -13.02
#